data_AF-A0A2V7FEE5-F1
#
_entry.id   AF-A0A2V7FEE5-F1
#
_cell.length_a   1.000
_cell.length_b   1.000
_cell.length_c   1.000
_cell.angle_alpha   90.00
_cell.angle_beta   90.00
_cell.angle_gamma   90.00
#
_symmetry.space_group_name_H-M   'P 1'
#
loop_
_entity.id
_entity.type
_entity.pdbx_description
1 polymer ?
#
loop_
_entity_poly.entity_id
_entity_poly.type
_entity_poly.pdbx_seq_one_letter_code
_entity_poly.pdbx_strand_id
1 'polypeptide(L)'
;MTEPLITTPLRERAAQALGDRFLHEALDIATTRFIALRRDAFGDFPEGEALRDRARAIKEATLQRLDAHLETLVANIERLGGHVHFATTAEEAREIVLDIARRTGARMAVKSKSMATEEIHLNDALQAIGVTPVETDLGEYIIQLAHERPSHIIAPAIHKTKGQVAELFSRELRRPGLPADPEVLTKIAREELREKFLTADLGITGANFAVADTGTVVLVTNEGNGRMVTSLPRVHVAVMGVEKVIPSMTDLAVFLAILAKSATGQKLSVYTTLVQGPRRPGELEGPDEFHLVLLDNGRVAQLAGPLRESLYCLRCGACLNVCPVYRQIGGHAYGYTYPGPIGILLTAMLNGPASVRDLSHASSLCGACADACPVRIDIPRMLIELRREVDARGIAPRSERVVFKMLGRVLRSPTLYRLAARIGRTAQRPFVRAGRIRALPSFFGEWTKTRDLPSRRPSFSRASAARWRRRLASSSPRRPSVPRSRGSAWSCCVES
;
A
#
# COMPACT_ATOMS: atom_id res chain seq x y z
N MET A 1 -13.86 17.95 0.81
CA MET A 1 -14.73 16.89 0.25
C MET A 1 -14.45 15.50 0.87
N THR A 2 -14.03 15.45 2.13
CA THR A 2 -13.48 14.27 2.87
C THR A 2 -14.54 13.29 3.38
N GLU A 3 -15.74 13.77 3.65
CA GLU A 3 -16.76 13.05 4.42
C GLU A 3 -17.57 11.99 3.65
N PRO A 4 -17.98 12.18 2.37
CA PRO A 4 -18.97 11.31 1.72
C PRO A 4 -18.50 9.87 1.46
N LEU A 5 -17.20 9.67 1.21
CA LEU A 5 -16.64 8.34 0.89
C LEU A 5 -16.50 7.46 2.14
N ILE A 6 -16.22 8.04 3.30
CA ILE A 6 -16.03 7.29 4.55
C ILE A 6 -17.40 6.90 5.13
N THR A 7 -18.44 7.73 4.96
CA THR A 7 -19.80 7.46 5.46
C THR A 7 -20.52 6.34 4.70
N THR A 8 -20.21 6.14 3.41
CA THR A 8 -20.82 5.08 2.59
C THR A 8 -20.22 3.72 2.96
N PRO A 9 -21.00 2.67 3.28
CA PRO A 9 -20.46 1.37 3.65
C PRO A 9 -19.54 0.75 2.58
N LEU A 10 -18.48 0.04 2.99
CA LEU A 10 -17.52 -0.62 2.07
C LEU A 10 -18.23 -1.47 1.01
N ARG A 11 -19.28 -2.18 1.40
CA ARG A 11 -20.03 -3.07 0.51
C ARG A 11 -20.69 -2.33 -0.65
N GLU A 12 -21.21 -1.13 -0.40
CA GLU A 12 -21.84 -0.30 -1.42
C GLU A 12 -20.80 0.27 -2.37
N ARG A 13 -19.70 0.81 -1.83
CA ARG A 13 -18.57 1.30 -2.64
C ARG A 13 -17.97 0.20 -3.50
N ALA A 14 -17.81 -1.01 -2.94
CA ALA A 14 -17.32 -2.17 -3.68
C ALA A 14 -18.32 -2.61 -4.76
N ALA A 15 -19.63 -2.59 -4.50
CA ALA A 15 -20.64 -2.93 -5.50
C ALA A 15 -20.67 -1.93 -6.67
N GLN A 16 -20.51 -0.63 -6.37
CA GLN A 16 -20.37 0.42 -7.40
C GLN A 16 -19.13 0.16 -8.26
N ALA A 17 -17.97 -0.06 -7.64
CA ALA A 17 -16.73 -0.34 -8.35
C ALA A 17 -16.82 -1.60 -9.23
N LEU A 18 -17.44 -2.67 -8.72
CA LEU A 18 -17.68 -3.92 -9.47
C LEU A 18 -18.61 -3.74 -10.68
N GLY A 19 -19.44 -2.69 -10.69
CA GLY A 19 -20.29 -2.33 -11.82
C GLY A 19 -19.60 -1.45 -12.86
N ASP A 20 -18.42 -0.89 -12.54
CA ASP A 20 -17.69 0.02 -13.42
C ASP A 20 -16.77 -0.75 -14.37
N ARG A 21 -17.22 -0.90 -15.62
CA ARG A 21 -16.45 -1.58 -16.67
C ARG A 21 -15.17 -0.84 -17.05
N PHE A 22 -15.17 0.49 -17.04
CA PHE A 22 -14.01 1.29 -17.40
C PHE A 22 -12.91 1.17 -16.34
N LEU A 23 -13.31 1.19 -15.06
CA LEU A 23 -12.41 0.92 -13.95
C LEU A 23 -11.73 -0.44 -14.10
N HIS A 24 -12.51 -1.49 -14.37
CA HIS A 24 -11.97 -2.85 -14.54
C HIS A 24 -11.00 -2.96 -15.70
N GLU A 25 -11.34 -2.39 -16.86
CA GLU A 25 -10.47 -2.39 -18.03
C GLU A 25 -9.14 -1.67 -17.73
N ALA A 26 -9.21 -0.46 -17.15
CA ALA A 26 -8.03 0.32 -16.81
C ALA A 26 -7.13 -0.39 -15.79
N LEU A 27 -7.72 -0.98 -14.74
CA LEU A 27 -6.99 -1.74 -13.73
C LEU A 27 -6.38 -3.03 -14.29
N ASP A 28 -7.09 -3.79 -15.12
CA ASP A 28 -6.58 -5.06 -15.63
C ASP A 28 -5.39 -4.84 -16.57
N ILE A 29 -5.50 -3.87 -17.48
CA ILE A 29 -4.40 -3.49 -18.39
C ILE A 29 -3.18 -3.05 -17.58
N ALA A 30 -3.36 -2.12 -16.65
CA ALA A 30 -2.25 -1.52 -15.92
C ALA A 30 -1.58 -2.51 -14.95
N THR A 31 -2.37 -3.23 -14.15
CA THR A 31 -1.83 -4.16 -13.15
C THR A 31 -1.18 -5.40 -13.79
N THR A 32 -1.78 -5.95 -14.87
CA THR A 32 -1.17 -7.07 -15.61
C THR A 32 0.16 -6.66 -16.22
N ARG A 33 0.24 -5.45 -16.78
CA ARG A 33 1.50 -4.90 -17.30
C ARG A 33 2.55 -4.76 -16.20
N PHE A 34 2.22 -4.17 -15.05
CA PHE A 34 3.19 -4.02 -13.96
C PHE A 34 3.67 -5.37 -13.38
N ILE A 35 2.78 -6.36 -13.28
CA ILE A 35 3.15 -7.71 -12.83
C ILE A 35 4.15 -8.35 -13.80
N ALA A 36 3.87 -8.29 -15.10
CA ALA A 36 4.75 -8.85 -16.13
C ALA A 36 6.12 -8.16 -16.12
N LEU A 37 6.15 -6.82 -16.16
CA LEU A 37 7.40 -6.05 -16.14
C LEU A 37 8.23 -6.32 -14.89
N ARG A 38 7.58 -6.42 -13.71
CA ARG A 38 8.28 -6.79 -12.47
C ARG A 38 8.89 -8.19 -12.57
N ARG A 39 8.11 -9.18 -13.03
CA ARG A 39 8.58 -10.56 -13.15
C ARG A 39 9.82 -10.62 -14.03
N ASP A 40 9.78 -9.98 -15.19
CA ASP A 40 10.87 -10.00 -16.14
C ASP A 40 12.11 -9.26 -15.57
N ALA A 41 11.92 -8.11 -14.92
CA ALA A 41 12.99 -7.33 -14.31
C ALA A 41 13.73 -8.02 -13.12
N PHE A 42 13.04 -8.91 -12.41
CA PHE A 42 13.63 -9.77 -11.37
C PHE A 42 14.14 -11.10 -11.94
N GLY A 43 13.56 -11.62 -13.02
CA GLY A 43 14.06 -12.80 -13.73
C GLY A 43 15.48 -12.59 -14.26
N ASP A 44 15.77 -11.37 -14.74
CA ASP A 44 17.10 -10.96 -15.20
C ASP A 44 18.03 -10.50 -14.06
N PHE A 45 17.66 -10.73 -12.80
CA PHE A 45 18.42 -10.22 -11.64
C PHE A 45 18.50 -11.27 -10.51
N PRO A 46 19.38 -12.28 -10.64
CA PRO A 46 19.51 -13.38 -9.67
C PRO A 46 19.78 -12.92 -8.23
N GLU A 47 20.50 -11.82 -8.04
CA GLU A 47 20.82 -11.21 -6.75
C GLU A 47 19.62 -10.51 -6.11
N GLY A 48 18.52 -10.36 -6.85
CA GLY A 48 17.33 -9.63 -6.42
C GLY A 48 16.71 -10.18 -5.14
N GLU A 49 16.66 -11.50 -4.96
CA GLU A 49 16.13 -12.09 -3.73
C GLU A 49 17.01 -11.76 -2.51
N ALA A 50 18.33 -11.88 -2.64
CA ALA A 50 19.27 -11.52 -1.57
C ALA A 50 19.22 -10.03 -1.22
N LEU A 51 19.03 -9.15 -2.22
CA LEU A 51 18.86 -7.72 -1.99
C LEU A 51 17.54 -7.39 -1.28
N ARG A 52 16.47 -8.16 -1.53
CA ARG A 52 15.20 -8.01 -0.78
C ARG A 52 15.37 -8.37 0.69
N ASP A 53 16.12 -9.43 0.98
CA ASP A 53 16.50 -9.81 2.34
C ASP A 53 17.37 -8.75 3.01
N ARG A 54 18.38 -8.24 2.30
CA ARG A 54 19.24 -7.17 2.78
C ARG A 54 18.45 -5.89 3.07
N ALA A 55 17.55 -5.50 2.17
CA ALA A 55 16.71 -4.32 2.34
C ALA A 55 15.78 -4.47 3.55
N ARG A 56 15.21 -5.65 3.79
CA ARG A 56 14.45 -5.94 5.01
C ARG A 56 15.32 -5.77 6.26
N ALA A 57 16.50 -6.39 6.27
CA ALA A 57 17.41 -6.32 7.41
C ALA A 57 17.84 -4.88 7.73
N ILE A 58 18.11 -4.07 6.71
CA ILE A 58 18.41 -2.63 6.88
C ILE A 58 17.21 -1.92 7.51
N LYS A 59 16.00 -2.07 6.97
CA LYS A 59 14.79 -1.42 7.53
C LYS A 59 14.54 -1.82 8.98
N GLU A 60 14.68 -3.11 9.29
CA GLU A 60 14.48 -3.62 10.65
C GLU A 60 15.53 -3.06 11.63
N ALA A 61 16.81 -3.11 11.28
CA ALA A 61 17.88 -2.58 12.13
C ALA A 61 17.78 -1.05 12.30
N THR A 62 17.45 -0.32 11.23
CA THR A 62 17.28 1.14 11.27
C THR A 62 16.15 1.53 12.22
N LEU A 63 15.02 0.84 12.17
CA LEU A 63 13.87 1.17 13.02
C LEU A 63 14.05 0.78 14.48
N GLN A 64 14.96 -0.15 14.79
CA GLN A 64 15.37 -0.45 16.18
C GLN A 64 16.21 0.67 16.81
N ARG A 65 16.81 1.53 15.99
CA ARG A 65 17.65 2.67 16.40
C ARG A 65 17.18 3.96 15.74
N LEU A 66 15.86 4.10 15.59
CA LEU A 66 15.26 5.19 14.83
C LEU A 66 15.66 6.55 15.39
N ASP A 67 15.65 6.68 16.70
CA ASP A 67 16.13 7.83 17.46
C ASP A 67 17.52 8.28 17.02
N ALA A 68 18.52 7.40 17.10
CA ALA A 68 19.91 7.73 16.76
C ALA A 68 20.07 8.11 15.28
N HIS A 69 19.33 7.46 14.38
CA HIS A 69 19.36 7.80 12.96
C HIS A 69 18.69 9.14 12.66
N LEU A 70 17.62 9.50 13.36
CA LEU A 70 16.98 10.80 13.24
C LEU A 70 17.89 11.91 13.81
N GLU A 71 18.53 11.70 14.95
CA GLU A 71 19.51 12.64 15.51
C GLU A 71 20.65 12.92 14.52
N THR A 72 21.21 11.85 13.93
CA THR A 72 22.27 11.97 12.91
C THR A 72 21.77 12.73 11.67
N LEU A 73 20.55 12.43 11.21
CA LEU A 73 19.94 13.10 10.07
C LEU A 73 19.75 14.60 10.33
N VAL A 74 19.22 14.94 11.51
CA VAL A 74 18.95 16.33 11.92
C VAL A 74 20.25 17.13 11.96
N ALA A 75 21.25 16.62 12.68
CA ALA A 75 22.55 17.28 12.79
C ALA A 75 23.20 17.52 11.42
N ASN A 76 23.09 16.56 10.50
CA ASN A 76 23.66 16.71 9.15
C ASN A 76 22.88 17.70 8.27
N ILE A 77 21.55 17.73 8.36
CA ILE A 77 20.74 18.69 7.60
C ILE A 77 21.00 20.11 8.11
N GLU A 78 21.03 20.32 9.43
CA GLU A 78 21.30 21.62 10.04
C GLU A 78 22.72 22.11 9.73
N ARG A 79 23.72 21.20 9.76
CA ARG A 79 25.09 21.50 9.34
C ARG A 79 25.18 21.96 7.88
N LEU A 80 24.27 21.50 7.02
CA LEU A 80 24.18 21.90 5.61
C LEU A 80 23.34 23.17 5.40
N GLY A 81 22.87 23.82 6.47
CA GLY A 81 22.04 25.03 6.41
C GLY A 81 20.55 24.78 6.18
N GLY A 82 20.10 23.53 6.29
CA GLY A 82 18.68 23.19 6.30
C GLY A 82 18.05 23.37 7.68
N HIS A 83 16.72 23.41 7.72
CA HIS A 83 15.94 23.47 8.96
C HIS A 83 15.14 22.18 9.12
N VAL A 84 15.13 21.59 10.31
CA VAL A 84 14.35 20.40 10.60
C VAL A 84 13.23 20.72 11.58
N HIS A 85 12.03 20.24 11.27
CA HIS A 85 10.84 20.40 12.08
C HIS A 85 10.27 19.03 12.42
N PHE A 86 9.75 18.88 13.63
CA PHE A 86 9.12 17.65 14.08
C PHE A 86 7.62 17.86 14.23
N ALA A 87 6.83 16.93 13.69
CA ALA A 87 5.38 16.92 13.82
C ALA A 87 4.93 15.56 14.34
N THR A 88 4.30 15.57 15.51
CA THR A 88 3.70 14.37 16.10
C THR A 88 2.38 14.01 15.44
N THR A 89 1.67 15.01 14.91
CA THR A 89 0.33 14.88 14.29
C THR A 89 0.27 15.47 12.89
N ALA A 90 -0.80 15.13 12.15
CA ALA A 90 -1.10 15.72 10.85
C ALA A 90 -1.40 17.23 10.94
N GLU A 91 -2.00 17.67 12.05
CA GLU A 91 -2.31 19.08 12.35
C GLU A 91 -1.02 19.88 12.52
N GLU A 92 -0.08 19.41 13.36
CA GLU A 92 1.21 20.07 13.56
C GLU A 92 2.01 20.18 12.28
N ALA A 93 2.04 19.10 11.48
CA ALA A 93 2.74 19.11 10.19
C ALA A 93 2.14 20.14 9.22
N ARG A 94 0.81 20.28 9.21
CA ARG A 94 0.14 21.32 8.42
C ARG A 94 0.55 22.70 8.91
N GLU A 95 0.41 22.99 10.21
CA GLU A 95 0.72 24.32 10.74
C GLU A 95 2.17 24.73 10.47
N ILE A 96 3.15 23.83 10.61
CA ILE A 96 4.54 24.11 10.25
C ILE A 96 4.65 24.58 8.79
N VAL A 97 4.02 23.88 7.85
CA VAL A 97 4.08 24.26 6.43
C VAL A 97 3.31 25.56 6.16
N LEU A 98 2.17 25.75 6.81
CA LEU A 98 1.38 26.98 6.70
C LEU A 98 2.14 28.20 7.23
N ASP A 99 2.86 28.06 8.35
CA ASP A 99 3.68 29.11 8.92
C ASP A 99 4.87 29.46 8.04
N ILE A 100 5.51 28.47 7.41
CA ILE A 100 6.54 28.71 6.38
C ILE A 100 5.94 29.50 5.22
N ALA A 101 4.77 29.11 4.71
CA ALA A 101 4.08 29.82 3.62
C ALA A 101 3.70 31.26 4.00
N ARG A 102 3.17 31.49 5.21
CA ARG A 102 2.82 32.82 5.72
C ARG A 102 4.06 33.71 5.86
N ARG A 103 5.13 33.19 6.48
CA ARG A 103 6.39 33.92 6.70
C ARG A 103 7.03 34.36 5.38
N THR A 104 6.98 33.52 4.36
CA THR A 104 7.59 33.80 3.06
C THR A 104 6.68 34.64 2.14
N GLY A 105 5.43 34.89 2.55
CA GLY A 105 4.45 35.60 1.74
C GLY A 105 4.05 34.82 0.48
N ALA A 106 4.17 33.50 0.50
CA ALA A 106 3.89 32.63 -0.64
C ALA A 106 2.43 32.77 -1.10
N ARG A 107 2.22 32.79 -2.41
CA ARG A 107 0.89 32.77 -3.04
C ARG A 107 0.66 31.50 -3.84
N MET A 108 1.72 30.87 -4.32
CA MET A 108 1.65 29.60 -5.05
C MET A 108 2.66 28.59 -4.51
N ALA A 109 2.19 27.35 -4.37
CA ALA A 109 3.03 26.21 -4.00
C ALA A 109 2.95 25.12 -5.08
N VAL A 110 4.07 24.81 -5.72
CA VAL A 110 4.18 23.66 -6.61
C VAL A 110 4.57 22.42 -5.81
N LYS A 111 3.89 21.31 -6.07
CA LYS A 111 4.03 20.09 -5.29
C LYS A 111 4.45 18.94 -6.17
N SER A 112 5.50 18.23 -5.74
CA SER A 112 5.74 16.90 -6.27
C SER A 112 4.85 15.90 -5.55
N LYS A 113 4.59 14.78 -6.22
CA LYS A 113 3.79 13.71 -5.67
C LYS A 113 4.29 13.27 -4.28
N SER A 114 3.39 13.27 -3.30
CA SER A 114 3.70 12.78 -1.97
C SER A 114 2.48 12.23 -1.25
N MET A 115 2.51 10.95 -0.93
CA MET A 115 1.49 10.35 -0.07
C MET A 115 1.46 10.96 1.33
N ALA A 116 2.57 11.52 1.83
CA ALA A 116 2.61 12.15 3.14
C ALA A 116 1.85 13.49 3.16
N THR A 117 1.89 14.25 2.06
CA THR A 117 1.11 15.50 1.96
C THR A 117 -0.37 15.23 1.68
N GLU A 118 -0.69 14.14 0.99
CA GLU A 118 -2.08 13.64 0.85
C GLU A 118 -2.62 13.10 2.19
N GLU A 119 -1.79 12.42 2.98
CA GLU A 119 -2.14 11.89 4.32
C GLU A 119 -2.60 12.99 5.27
N ILE A 120 -1.97 14.16 5.22
CA ILE A 120 -2.29 15.31 6.08
C ILE A 120 -3.23 16.32 5.42
N HIS A 121 -3.75 16.04 4.22
CA HIS A 121 -4.62 16.95 3.46
C HIS A 121 -4.03 18.36 3.28
N LEU A 122 -2.75 18.44 2.91
CA LEU A 122 -2.01 19.70 2.84
C LEU A 122 -2.56 20.68 1.79
N ASN A 123 -3.13 20.18 0.68
CA ASN A 123 -3.69 21.05 -0.36
C ASN A 123 -4.85 21.89 0.16
N ASP A 124 -5.80 21.25 0.86
CA ASP A 124 -6.94 21.92 1.48
C ASP A 124 -6.47 22.97 2.51
N ALA A 125 -5.44 22.64 3.29
CA ALA A 125 -4.86 23.55 4.28
C ALA A 125 -4.19 24.78 3.66
N LEU A 126 -3.42 24.60 2.58
CA LEU A 126 -2.79 25.71 1.85
C LEU A 126 -3.84 26.61 1.20
N GLN A 127 -4.89 26.02 0.60
CA GLN A 127 -5.99 26.78 0.01
C GLN A 127 -6.73 27.62 1.05
N ALA A 128 -6.92 27.09 2.27
CA ALA A 128 -7.60 27.81 3.35
C ALA A 128 -6.89 29.11 3.78
N ILE A 129 -5.58 29.22 3.55
CA ILE A 129 -4.80 30.44 3.82
C ILE A 129 -4.53 31.28 2.56
N GLY A 130 -5.16 30.95 1.43
CA GLY A 130 -5.02 31.68 0.17
C GLY A 130 -3.78 31.31 -0.67
N VAL A 131 -3.05 30.26 -0.31
CA VAL A 131 -1.96 29.71 -1.13
C VAL A 131 -2.55 28.73 -2.14
N THR A 132 -2.19 28.87 -3.42
CA THR A 132 -2.66 27.98 -4.48
C THR A 132 -1.72 26.77 -4.61
N PRO A 133 -2.10 25.56 -4.17
CA PRO A 133 -1.32 24.35 -4.41
C PRO A 133 -1.52 23.85 -5.85
N VAL A 134 -0.44 23.46 -6.49
CA VAL A 134 -0.43 22.88 -7.83
C VAL A 134 0.31 21.56 -7.79
N GLU A 135 -0.37 20.46 -8.06
CA GLU A 135 0.29 19.16 -8.26
C GLU A 135 1.00 19.13 -9.61
N THR A 136 2.21 18.59 -9.63
CA THR A 136 3.10 18.69 -10.79
C THR A 136 3.47 17.34 -11.42
N ASP A 137 3.12 16.24 -10.75
CA ASP A 137 3.12 14.89 -11.34
C ASP A 137 1.90 14.78 -12.23
N LEU A 138 2.03 14.26 -13.45
CA LEU A 138 0.93 14.24 -14.40
C LEU A 138 -0.31 13.51 -13.85
N GLY A 139 -0.10 12.40 -13.14
CA GLY A 139 -1.19 11.63 -12.55
C GLY A 139 -1.89 12.39 -11.42
N GLU A 140 -1.13 13.04 -10.54
CA GLU A 140 -1.69 13.89 -9.47
C GLU A 140 -2.39 15.13 -10.04
N TYR A 141 -1.83 15.75 -11.09
CA TYR A 141 -2.43 16.90 -11.77
C TYR A 141 -3.78 16.56 -12.40
N ILE A 142 -3.87 15.41 -13.07
CA ILE A 142 -5.13 14.90 -13.65
C ILE A 142 -6.20 14.77 -12.57
N ILE A 143 -5.89 14.15 -11.43
CA ILE A 143 -6.90 13.96 -10.38
C ILE A 143 -7.20 15.26 -9.61
N GLN A 144 -6.24 16.18 -9.51
CA GLN A 144 -6.47 17.50 -8.93
C GLN A 144 -7.50 18.27 -9.77
N LEU A 145 -7.35 18.27 -11.10
CA LEU A 145 -8.33 18.84 -12.03
C LEU A 145 -9.68 18.13 -11.99
N ALA A 146 -9.68 16.81 -11.72
CA ALA A 146 -10.91 16.03 -11.58
C ALA A 146 -11.58 16.18 -10.20
N HIS A 147 -10.94 16.86 -9.24
CA HIS A 147 -11.35 16.90 -7.83
C HIS A 147 -11.51 15.51 -7.20
N GLU A 148 -10.59 14.61 -7.53
CA GLU A 148 -10.58 13.21 -7.08
C GLU A 148 -9.34 12.90 -6.24
N ARG A 149 -9.43 11.81 -5.48
CA ARG A 149 -8.29 11.27 -4.73
C ARG A 149 -7.45 10.32 -5.57
N PRO A 150 -6.17 10.11 -5.21
CA PRO A 150 -5.34 9.10 -5.87
C PRO A 150 -5.92 7.70 -5.65
N SER A 151 -6.05 6.95 -6.74
CA SER A 151 -6.52 5.56 -6.70
C SER A 151 -5.38 4.54 -6.56
N HIS A 152 -4.13 4.95 -6.79
CA HIS A 152 -2.96 4.08 -6.65
C HIS A 152 -1.72 4.87 -6.20
N ILE A 153 -0.86 4.21 -5.43
CA ILE A 153 0.31 4.84 -4.80
C ILE A 153 1.30 5.39 -5.82
N ILE A 154 1.57 4.71 -6.94
CA ILE A 154 2.52 5.20 -7.97
C ILE A 154 1.83 5.71 -9.24
N ALA A 155 0.53 5.45 -9.42
CA ALA A 155 -0.22 5.76 -10.64
C ALA A 155 -1.58 6.39 -10.29
N PRO A 156 -1.62 7.64 -9.81
CA PRO A 156 -2.79 8.22 -9.13
C PRO A 156 -4.09 8.13 -9.95
N ALA A 157 -3.99 8.40 -11.25
CA ALA A 157 -5.06 8.37 -12.23
C ALA A 157 -5.26 7.00 -12.93
N ILE A 158 -4.78 5.88 -12.37
CA ILE A 158 -4.85 4.54 -13.00
C ILE A 158 -6.29 4.10 -13.37
N HIS A 159 -7.30 4.69 -12.73
CA HIS A 159 -8.72 4.40 -12.98
C HIS A 159 -9.30 5.20 -14.17
N LYS A 160 -8.54 6.11 -14.78
CA LYS A 160 -8.97 6.91 -15.93
C LYS A 160 -8.37 6.38 -17.23
N THR A 161 -9.19 6.36 -18.26
CA THR A 161 -8.75 6.10 -19.64
C THR A 161 -8.21 7.39 -20.29
N LYS A 162 -7.40 7.25 -21.34
CA LYS A 162 -6.88 8.39 -22.12
C LYS A 162 -7.99 9.29 -22.70
N GLY A 163 -9.15 8.72 -23.04
CA GLY A 163 -10.30 9.49 -23.54
C GLY A 163 -10.90 10.39 -22.46
N GLN A 164 -11.11 9.85 -21.25
CA GLN A 164 -11.59 10.64 -20.10
C GLN A 164 -10.62 11.75 -19.71
N VAL A 165 -9.30 11.51 -19.82
CA VAL A 165 -8.29 12.55 -19.57
C VAL A 165 -8.35 13.65 -20.64
N ALA A 166 -8.53 13.31 -21.92
CA ALA A 166 -8.68 14.30 -22.98
C ALA A 166 -9.91 15.20 -22.79
N GLU A 167 -11.06 14.60 -22.44
CA GLU A 167 -12.29 15.35 -22.14
C GLU A 167 -12.11 16.27 -20.92
N LEU A 168 -11.47 15.76 -19.86
CA LEU A 168 -11.14 16.54 -18.66
C LEU A 168 -10.27 17.74 -19.02
N PHE A 169 -9.17 17.54 -19.74
CA PHE A 169 -8.29 18.63 -20.15
C PHE A 169 -9.00 19.62 -21.07
N SER A 170 -9.84 19.14 -21.99
CA SER A 170 -10.61 20.02 -22.86
C SER A 170 -11.52 20.96 -22.08
N ARG A 171 -12.16 20.46 -21.01
CA ARG A 171 -13.05 21.25 -20.16
C ARG A 171 -12.28 22.18 -19.23
N GLU A 172 -11.38 21.63 -18.42
CA GLU A 172 -10.71 22.39 -17.34
C GLU A 172 -9.68 23.38 -17.88
N LEU A 173 -9.01 23.06 -19.00
CA LEU A 173 -8.04 23.95 -19.64
C LEU A 173 -8.65 24.80 -20.76
N ARG A 174 -9.97 24.70 -20.99
CA ARG A 174 -10.72 25.45 -22.02
C ARG A 174 -10.13 25.28 -23.43
N ARG A 175 -9.69 24.07 -23.77
CA ARG A 175 -9.14 23.68 -25.09
C ARG A 175 -10.04 22.61 -25.72
N PRO A 176 -11.15 22.94 -26.41
CA PRO A 176 -12.10 21.95 -26.90
C PRO A 176 -11.49 21.03 -27.98
N GLY A 177 -11.93 19.77 -28.01
CA GLY A 177 -11.61 18.83 -29.08
C GLY A 177 -10.21 18.22 -29.02
N LEU A 178 -9.64 18.05 -27.81
CA LEU A 178 -8.31 17.43 -27.68
C LEU A 178 -8.35 15.96 -28.10
N PRO A 179 -7.37 15.49 -28.89
CA PRO A 179 -7.26 14.08 -29.23
C PRO A 179 -6.90 13.27 -27.97
N ALA A 180 -7.42 12.04 -27.90
CA ALA A 180 -7.08 11.06 -26.87
C ALA A 180 -5.71 10.41 -27.15
N ASP A 181 -4.69 11.26 -27.31
CA ASP A 181 -3.31 10.92 -27.59
C ASP A 181 -2.40 11.28 -26.38
N PRO A 182 -1.70 10.31 -25.78
CA PRO A 182 -0.86 10.56 -24.61
C PRO A 182 0.24 11.61 -24.82
N GLU A 183 0.83 11.70 -26.01
CA GLU A 183 1.92 12.66 -26.28
C GLU A 183 1.38 14.09 -26.32
N VAL A 184 0.24 14.30 -27.00
CA VAL A 184 -0.45 15.58 -27.05
C VAL A 184 -0.88 16.02 -25.65
N LEU A 185 -1.55 15.15 -24.90
CA LEU A 185 -2.02 15.47 -23.54
C LEU A 185 -0.85 15.80 -22.60
N THR A 186 0.24 15.04 -22.68
CA THR A 186 1.44 15.30 -21.88
C THR A 186 2.10 16.62 -22.28
N LYS A 187 2.16 16.96 -23.57
CA LYS A 187 2.69 18.25 -24.04
C LYS A 187 1.90 19.42 -23.47
N ILE A 188 0.57 19.35 -23.51
CA ILE A 188 -0.30 20.39 -22.96
C ILE A 188 -0.08 20.55 -21.45
N ALA A 189 -0.08 19.45 -20.69
CA ALA A 189 0.20 19.50 -19.26
C ALA A 189 1.57 20.14 -18.97
N ARG A 190 2.59 19.82 -19.79
CA ARG A 190 3.93 20.42 -19.66
C ARG A 190 3.95 21.92 -19.95
N GLU A 191 3.18 22.40 -20.91
CA GLU A 191 3.02 23.84 -21.19
C GLU A 191 2.41 24.54 -19.97
N GLU A 192 1.27 24.03 -19.49
CA GLU A 192 0.54 24.59 -18.34
C GLU A 192 1.36 24.60 -17.04
N LEU A 193 2.11 23.52 -16.78
CA LEU A 193 2.91 23.42 -15.56
C LEU A 193 4.19 24.26 -15.63
N ARG A 194 4.72 24.55 -16.82
CA ARG A 194 5.99 25.28 -16.97
C ARG A 194 5.94 26.65 -16.31
N GLU A 195 4.89 27.42 -16.59
CA GLU A 195 4.71 28.76 -16.03
C GLU A 195 4.55 28.70 -14.51
N LYS A 196 3.83 27.69 -14.01
CA LYS A 196 3.63 27.48 -12.57
C LYS A 196 4.94 27.18 -11.85
N PHE A 197 5.84 26.37 -12.43
CA PHE A 197 7.16 26.15 -11.83
C PHE A 197 8.01 27.42 -11.74
N LEU A 198 7.92 28.31 -12.75
CA LEU A 198 8.71 29.55 -12.80
C LEU A 198 8.18 30.64 -11.87
N THR A 199 6.90 30.58 -11.51
CA THR A 199 6.21 31.61 -10.71
C THR A 199 5.92 31.18 -9.27
N ALA A 200 6.15 29.91 -8.92
CA ALA A 200 5.88 29.41 -7.58
C ALA A 200 6.89 29.89 -6.55
N ASP A 201 6.37 30.27 -5.38
CA ASP A 201 7.17 30.74 -4.25
C ASP A 201 7.72 29.55 -3.43
N LEU A 202 6.90 28.49 -3.34
CA LEU A 202 7.14 27.32 -2.50
C LEU A 202 7.18 26.03 -3.34
N GLY A 203 8.22 25.24 -3.17
CA GLY A 203 8.33 23.89 -3.67
C GLY A 203 8.08 22.90 -2.54
N ILE A 204 7.11 22.01 -2.67
CA ILE A 204 6.83 21.00 -1.64
C ILE A 204 7.02 19.61 -2.22
N THR A 205 7.80 18.79 -1.54
CA THR A 205 8.03 17.40 -1.95
C THR A 205 7.71 16.42 -0.83
N GLY A 206 7.56 15.15 -1.21
CA GLY A 206 7.75 14.05 -0.27
C GLY A 206 9.24 13.73 -0.06
N ALA A 207 9.49 12.51 0.38
CA ALA A 207 10.76 11.82 0.26
C ALA A 207 10.50 10.33 0.02
N ASN A 208 11.33 9.67 -0.79
CA ASN A 208 11.39 8.22 -0.82
C ASN A 208 12.26 7.71 0.35
N PHE A 209 13.39 8.38 0.57
CA PHE A 209 14.34 8.12 1.65
C PHE A 209 14.95 9.43 2.16
N ALA A 210 15.44 9.42 3.39
CA ALA A 210 16.42 10.41 3.85
C ALA A 210 17.63 9.69 4.41
N VAL A 211 18.83 10.06 3.95
CA VAL A 211 20.08 9.41 4.33
C VAL A 211 20.68 10.16 5.51
N ALA A 212 20.78 9.47 6.65
CA ALA A 212 21.17 10.07 7.92
C ALA A 212 22.60 10.60 7.92
N ASP A 213 23.57 9.80 7.43
CA ASP A 213 25.00 10.13 7.44
C ASP A 213 25.39 11.40 6.65
N THR A 214 24.59 11.75 5.65
CA THR A 214 24.88 12.82 4.68
C THR A 214 23.86 13.93 4.69
N GLY A 215 22.75 13.79 5.43
CA GLY A 215 21.67 14.80 5.45
C GLY A 215 20.97 14.93 4.09
N THR A 216 20.83 13.82 3.36
CA THR A 216 20.34 13.84 1.96
C THR A 216 18.89 13.39 1.86
N VAL A 217 18.01 14.21 1.30
CA VAL A 217 16.64 13.80 0.93
C VAL A 217 16.63 13.25 -0.48
N VAL A 218 16.04 12.07 -0.68
CA VAL A 218 16.03 11.37 -1.96
C VAL A 218 14.62 11.28 -2.53
N LEU A 219 14.48 11.72 -3.78
CA LEU A 219 13.28 11.60 -4.60
C LEU A 219 13.54 10.65 -5.77
N VAL A 220 12.61 9.75 -6.01
CA VAL A 220 12.65 8.80 -7.13
C VAL A 220 11.40 9.02 -7.98
N THR A 221 11.57 9.61 -9.15
CA THR A 221 10.45 10.04 -10.02
C THR A 221 10.65 9.61 -11.47
N ASN A 222 9.55 9.28 -12.14
CA ASN A 222 9.56 8.98 -13.57
C ASN A 222 9.40 10.23 -14.44
N GLU A 223 9.23 11.39 -13.80
CA GLU A 223 9.01 12.68 -14.42
C GLU A 223 10.04 13.67 -13.87
N GLY A 224 10.40 14.67 -14.69
CA GLY A 224 11.40 15.69 -14.32
C GLY A 224 10.85 16.79 -13.41
N ASN A 225 9.57 16.71 -13.04
CA ASN A 225 8.90 17.67 -12.15
C ASN A 225 9.55 17.76 -10.77
N GLY A 226 10.00 16.62 -10.21
CA GLY A 226 10.67 16.59 -8.91
C GLY A 226 11.84 17.57 -8.83
N ARG A 227 12.73 17.57 -9.83
CA ARG A 227 13.86 18.51 -9.92
C ARG A 227 13.38 19.96 -9.94
N MET A 228 12.39 20.27 -10.79
CA MET A 228 11.85 21.63 -10.91
C MET A 228 11.23 22.13 -9.60
N VAL A 229 10.50 21.27 -8.86
CA VAL A 229 9.94 21.61 -7.54
C VAL A 229 11.04 21.86 -6.52
N THR A 230 12.16 21.15 -6.58
CA THR A 230 13.26 21.30 -5.61
C THR A 230 14.20 22.45 -5.91
N SER A 231 14.26 22.94 -7.16
CA SER A 231 15.34 23.87 -7.58
C SER A 231 14.87 25.24 -8.05
N LEU A 232 13.62 25.40 -8.50
CA LEU A 232 13.10 26.67 -9.02
C LEU A 232 12.45 27.54 -7.95
N PRO A 233 11.58 27.03 -7.06
CA PRO A 233 11.02 27.82 -5.98
C PRO A 233 12.09 28.27 -4.97
N ARG A 234 11.88 29.45 -4.40
CA ARG A 234 12.81 30.04 -3.41
C ARG A 234 12.88 29.25 -2.11
N VAL A 235 11.80 28.56 -1.74
CA VAL A 235 11.77 27.75 -0.53
C VAL A 235 11.38 26.32 -0.89
N HIS A 236 12.14 25.35 -0.40
CA HIS A 236 11.83 23.93 -0.55
C HIS A 236 11.45 23.33 0.80
N VAL A 237 10.26 22.72 0.87
CA VAL A 237 9.78 21.97 2.03
C VAL A 237 9.60 20.51 1.66
N ALA A 238 10.39 19.62 2.27
CA ALA A 238 10.21 18.18 2.18
C ALA A 238 9.40 17.68 3.38
N VAL A 239 8.31 16.95 3.13
CA VAL A 239 7.49 16.32 4.18
C VAL A 239 7.65 14.81 4.10
N MET A 240 8.12 14.18 5.17
CA MET A 240 8.31 12.74 5.19
C MET A 240 7.95 12.11 6.54
N GLY A 241 7.47 10.88 6.49
CA GLY A 241 7.34 10.08 7.71
C GLY A 241 8.71 9.73 8.29
N VAL A 242 8.83 9.72 9.61
CA VAL A 242 10.07 9.40 10.33
C VAL A 242 10.65 8.03 9.95
N GLU A 243 9.81 7.10 9.51
CA GLU A 243 10.20 5.74 9.14
C GLU A 243 11.04 5.68 7.85
N LYS A 244 11.14 6.77 7.09
CA LYS A 244 11.84 6.82 5.80
C LYS A 244 13.35 7.09 5.91
N VAL A 245 13.86 7.37 7.10
CA VAL A 245 15.30 7.49 7.31
C VAL A 245 16.01 6.16 7.00
N ILE A 246 17.20 6.24 6.44
CA ILE A 246 18.13 5.13 6.22
C ILE A 246 19.54 5.56 6.67
N PRO A 247 20.41 4.62 7.08
CA PRO A 247 21.66 4.99 7.73
C PRO A 247 22.65 5.65 6.77
N SER A 248 22.86 5.05 5.60
CA SER A 248 23.97 5.43 4.71
C SER A 248 23.63 5.46 3.21
N MET A 249 24.51 6.13 2.45
CA MET A 249 24.46 6.13 0.98
C MET A 249 24.64 4.73 0.37
N THR A 250 25.37 3.84 1.04
CA THR A 250 25.50 2.44 0.62
C THR A 250 24.17 1.70 0.78
N ASP A 251 23.43 1.95 1.85
CA ASP A 251 22.09 1.39 2.03
C ASP A 251 21.11 1.94 0.98
N LEU A 252 21.24 3.22 0.59
CA LEU A 252 20.45 3.80 -0.49
C LEU A 252 20.59 3.00 -1.80
N ALA A 253 21.80 2.57 -2.15
CA ALA A 253 22.04 1.79 -3.36
C ALA A 253 21.23 0.47 -3.38
N VAL A 254 21.09 -0.19 -2.23
CA VAL A 254 20.26 -1.40 -2.08
C VAL A 254 18.81 -1.08 -2.41
N PHE A 255 18.27 0.01 -1.86
CA PHE A 255 16.88 0.39 -2.10
C PHE A 255 16.62 0.85 -3.53
N LEU A 256 17.52 1.62 -4.13
CA LEU A 256 17.41 2.06 -5.52
C LEU A 256 17.43 0.88 -6.50
N ALA A 257 18.21 -0.17 -6.21
CA ALA A 257 18.29 -1.37 -7.04
C ALA A 257 16.96 -2.17 -7.09
N ILE A 258 16.13 -2.10 -6.05
CA ILE A 258 14.91 -2.92 -5.94
C ILE A 258 13.60 -2.13 -6.09
N LEU A 259 13.60 -0.83 -5.79
CA LEU A 259 12.39 -0.01 -5.74
C LEU A 259 11.70 0.07 -7.11
N ALA A 260 12.41 0.53 -8.13
CA ALA A 260 11.86 0.71 -9.48
C ALA A 260 11.50 -0.64 -10.12
N LYS A 261 12.33 -1.67 -9.91
CA LYS A 261 12.05 -3.04 -10.38
C LYS A 261 10.73 -3.57 -9.80
N SER A 262 10.48 -3.31 -8.52
CA SER A 262 9.26 -3.76 -7.85
C SER A 262 8.03 -2.95 -8.23
N ALA A 263 8.18 -1.65 -8.48
CA ALA A 263 7.08 -0.74 -8.78
C ALA A 263 6.64 -0.83 -10.24
N THR A 264 7.57 -0.62 -11.18
CA THR A 264 7.31 -0.42 -12.61
C THR A 264 8.09 -1.40 -13.50
N GLY A 265 8.91 -2.28 -12.91
CA GLY A 265 9.79 -3.19 -13.65
C GLY A 265 10.99 -2.50 -14.31
N GLN A 266 11.24 -1.23 -14.00
CA GLN A 266 12.41 -0.52 -14.52
C GLN A 266 13.66 -0.89 -13.71
N LYS A 267 14.84 -0.92 -14.35
CA LYS A 267 16.11 -1.16 -13.65
C LYS A 267 16.41 -0.06 -12.61
N LEU A 268 16.09 1.18 -12.96
CA LEU A 268 16.11 2.38 -12.14
C LEU A 268 15.00 3.32 -12.65
N SER A 269 14.52 4.23 -11.83
CA SER A 269 13.58 5.28 -12.29
C SER A 269 14.30 6.29 -13.18
N VAL A 270 13.55 7.06 -13.98
CA VAL A 270 14.11 8.02 -14.94
C VAL A 270 14.91 9.13 -14.23
N TYR A 271 14.46 9.56 -13.05
CA TYR A 271 15.13 10.55 -12.22
C TYR A 271 15.31 10.04 -10.80
N THR A 272 16.51 10.24 -10.26
CA THR A 272 16.82 10.06 -8.85
C THR A 272 17.47 11.36 -8.37
N THR A 273 16.71 12.19 -7.67
CA THR A 273 17.15 13.51 -7.21
C THR A 273 17.58 13.42 -5.75
N LEU A 274 18.81 13.85 -5.47
CA LEU A 274 19.39 13.91 -4.13
C LEU A 274 19.50 15.38 -3.75
N VAL A 275 18.78 15.79 -2.71
CA VAL A 275 18.75 17.17 -2.22
C VAL A 275 19.55 17.25 -0.92
N GLN A 276 20.53 18.15 -0.88
CA GLN A 276 21.45 18.35 0.25
C GLN A 276 21.45 19.81 0.72
N GLY A 277 20.33 20.24 1.30
CA GLY A 277 20.18 21.59 1.84
C GLY A 277 19.81 22.66 0.81
N PRO A 278 19.85 23.94 1.21
CA PRO A 278 19.62 25.06 0.31
C PRO A 278 20.80 25.29 -0.64
N ARG A 279 20.61 26.21 -1.59
CA ARG A 279 21.63 26.64 -2.55
C ARG A 279 22.87 27.18 -1.82
N ARG A 280 24.04 26.71 -2.21
CA ARG A 280 25.34 27.12 -1.64
C ARG A 280 25.90 28.35 -2.38
N PRO A 281 26.82 29.11 -1.75
CA PRO A 281 27.52 30.19 -2.44
C PRO A 281 28.19 29.70 -3.73
N GLY A 282 27.92 30.38 -4.85
CA GLY A 282 28.46 30.03 -6.17
C GLY A 282 27.61 29.05 -6.99
N GLU A 283 26.56 28.45 -6.42
CA GLU A 283 25.58 27.67 -7.18
C GLU A 283 24.58 28.60 -7.88
N LEU A 284 24.23 28.26 -9.13
CA LEU A 284 23.33 29.07 -9.97
C LEU A 284 21.84 28.80 -9.69
N GLU A 285 21.52 27.59 -9.24
CA GLU A 285 20.15 27.08 -9.06
C GLU A 285 20.00 26.48 -7.66
N GLY A 286 18.78 26.50 -7.12
CA GLY A 286 18.45 25.93 -5.82
C GLY A 286 17.65 26.88 -4.94
N PRO A 287 16.99 26.36 -3.90
CA PRO A 287 16.17 27.15 -3.01
C PRO A 287 17.06 27.98 -2.09
N ASP A 288 16.59 29.18 -1.72
CA ASP A 288 17.19 30.03 -0.70
C ASP A 288 17.09 29.37 0.69
N GLU A 289 15.98 28.66 0.95
CA GLU A 289 15.71 27.97 2.21
C GLU A 289 15.27 26.52 2.00
N PHE A 290 15.77 25.61 2.83
CA PHE A 290 15.36 24.20 2.83
C PHE A 290 14.81 23.79 4.21
N HIS A 291 13.62 23.19 4.21
CA HIS A 291 12.98 22.67 5.41
C HIS A 291 12.64 21.18 5.25
N LEU A 292 12.96 20.37 6.26
CA LEU A 292 12.50 18.98 6.38
C LEU A 292 11.48 18.88 7.52
N VAL A 293 10.27 18.47 7.22
CA VAL A 293 9.23 18.15 8.21
C VAL A 293 9.20 16.63 8.43
N LEU A 294 9.63 16.21 9.61
CA LEU A 294 9.60 14.83 10.10
C LEU A 294 8.26 14.54 10.76
N LEU A 295 7.48 13.66 10.13
CA LEU A 295 6.13 13.31 10.52
C LEU A 295 6.07 11.96 11.25
N ASP A 296 5.67 11.96 12.51
CA ASP A 296 5.32 10.75 13.24
C ASP A 296 3.92 10.26 12.82
N ASN A 297 2.86 11.01 13.18
CA ASN A 297 1.46 10.65 12.93
C ASN A 297 1.13 9.20 13.36
N GLY A 298 1.67 8.77 14.51
CA GLY A 298 1.44 7.45 15.09
C GLY A 298 2.38 6.33 14.64
N ARG A 299 3.41 6.62 13.84
CA ARG A 299 4.44 5.66 13.38
C ARG A 299 5.32 5.17 14.52
N VAL A 300 5.79 6.06 15.40
CA VAL A 300 6.65 5.72 16.55
C VAL A 300 5.94 4.75 17.48
N ALA A 301 4.64 4.96 17.73
CA ALA A 301 3.83 4.05 18.53
C ALA A 301 3.76 2.63 17.94
N GLN A 302 3.89 2.47 16.62
CA GLN A 302 3.86 1.15 15.97
C GLN A 302 5.19 0.39 16.04
N LEU A 303 6.31 1.00 16.46
CA LEU A 303 7.60 0.31 16.54
C LEU A 303 7.54 -0.91 17.47
N ALA A 304 6.84 -0.79 18.59
CA ALA A 304 6.59 -1.88 19.54
C ALA A 304 5.33 -2.70 19.21
N GLY A 305 4.56 -2.27 18.20
CA GLY A 305 3.26 -2.83 17.86
C GLY A 305 3.32 -4.04 16.91
N PRO A 306 2.22 -4.78 16.78
CA PRO A 306 2.12 -5.90 15.84
C PRO A 306 2.22 -5.46 14.37
N LEU A 307 1.94 -4.18 14.09
CA LEU A 307 1.96 -3.59 12.76
C LEU A 307 3.32 -3.00 12.37
N ARG A 308 4.38 -3.19 13.18
CA ARG A 308 5.70 -2.57 12.97
C ARG A 308 6.27 -2.73 11.56
N GLU A 309 6.07 -3.88 10.92
CA GLU A 309 6.62 -4.15 9.59
C GLU A 309 5.98 -3.28 8.49
N SER A 310 4.81 -2.70 8.75
CA SER A 310 4.19 -1.75 7.81
C SER A 310 5.06 -0.51 7.60
N LEU A 311 5.89 -0.13 8.59
CA LEU A 311 6.87 0.96 8.53
C LEU A 311 8.04 0.66 7.58
N TYR A 312 8.20 -0.60 7.14
CA TYR A 312 9.26 -0.95 6.19
C TYR A 312 8.88 -0.52 4.76
N CYS A 313 7.60 -0.17 4.53
CA CYS A 313 7.04 0.04 3.21
C CYS A 313 7.75 1.13 2.41
N LEU A 314 8.27 0.76 1.23
CA LEU A 314 8.87 1.69 0.26
C LEU A 314 7.84 2.44 -0.60
N ARG A 315 6.54 2.22 -0.36
CA ARG A 315 5.43 2.81 -1.14
C ARG A 315 5.50 2.50 -2.65
N CYS A 316 5.95 1.29 -3.02
CA CYS A 316 6.13 0.90 -4.42
C CYS A 316 4.85 0.46 -5.16
N GLY A 317 3.76 0.16 -4.45
CA GLY A 317 2.51 -0.32 -5.05
C GLY A 317 2.51 -1.79 -5.51
N ALA A 318 3.63 -2.53 -5.42
CA ALA A 318 3.70 -3.93 -5.88
C ALA A 318 2.61 -4.83 -5.25
N CYS A 319 2.32 -4.61 -3.96
CA CYS A 319 1.28 -5.35 -3.25
C CYS A 319 -0.15 -5.02 -3.71
N LEU A 320 -0.39 -3.83 -4.27
CA LEU A 320 -1.69 -3.44 -4.84
C LEU A 320 -1.89 -4.20 -6.16
N ASN A 321 -0.87 -4.17 -7.02
CA ASN A 321 -0.92 -4.81 -8.34
C ASN A 321 -1.25 -6.30 -8.27
N VAL A 322 -0.66 -7.04 -7.34
CA VAL A 322 -0.92 -8.49 -7.18
C VAL A 322 -2.18 -8.81 -6.36
N CYS A 323 -2.81 -7.82 -5.73
CA CYS A 323 -3.95 -8.07 -4.85
C CYS A 323 -5.22 -8.34 -5.66
N PRO A 324 -5.85 -9.52 -5.51
CA PRO A 324 -7.07 -9.84 -6.27
C PRO A 324 -8.25 -8.95 -5.88
N VAL A 325 -8.27 -8.39 -4.66
CA VAL A 325 -9.33 -7.47 -4.23
C VAL A 325 -9.14 -6.10 -4.87
N TYR A 326 -7.94 -5.53 -4.77
CA TYR A 326 -7.63 -4.21 -5.35
C TYR A 326 -7.89 -4.19 -6.87
N ARG A 327 -7.51 -5.25 -7.59
CA ARG A 327 -7.76 -5.37 -9.04
C ARG A 327 -9.24 -5.38 -9.43
N GLN A 328 -10.16 -5.61 -8.48
CA GLN A 328 -11.60 -5.65 -8.74
C GLN A 328 -12.32 -4.39 -8.25
N ILE A 329 -11.87 -3.77 -7.16
CA ILE A 329 -12.59 -2.62 -6.57
C ILE A 329 -11.85 -1.28 -6.71
N GLY A 330 -10.61 -1.29 -7.22
CA GLY A 330 -9.76 -0.12 -7.31
C GLY A 330 -9.37 0.47 -5.95
N GLY A 331 -8.75 1.65 -5.98
CA GLY A 331 -8.31 2.34 -4.76
C GLY A 331 -9.42 3.06 -4.03
N HIS A 332 -10.35 3.71 -4.75
CA HIS A 332 -11.37 4.56 -4.13
C HIS A 332 -12.33 3.80 -3.23
N ALA A 333 -12.63 2.53 -3.54
CA ALA A 333 -13.49 1.69 -2.70
C ALA A 333 -12.92 1.47 -1.28
N TYR A 334 -11.60 1.60 -1.09
CA TYR A 334 -10.99 1.53 0.24
C TYR A 334 -11.39 2.73 1.12
N GLY A 335 -11.63 3.91 0.53
CA GLY A 335 -12.15 5.09 1.25
C GLY A 335 -11.11 5.93 2.00
N TYR A 336 -9.82 5.60 1.90
CA TYR A 336 -8.72 6.31 2.57
C TYR A 336 -7.58 6.63 1.59
N THR A 337 -6.65 7.48 2.02
CA THR A 337 -5.46 7.90 1.26
C THR A 337 -4.62 6.73 0.74
N TYR A 338 -4.45 5.69 1.55
CA TYR A 338 -3.65 4.52 1.17
C TYR A 338 -4.56 3.36 0.75
N PRO A 339 -4.56 2.94 -0.52
CA PRO A 339 -5.34 1.80 -0.97
C PRO A 339 -4.58 0.48 -0.87
N GLY A 340 -5.31 -0.62 -1.08
CA GLY A 340 -4.74 -1.96 -1.17
C GLY A 340 -4.37 -2.59 0.17
N PRO A 341 -3.70 -3.75 0.16
CA PRO A 341 -3.47 -4.55 1.37
C PRO A 341 -2.56 -3.83 2.38
N ILE A 342 -1.54 -3.10 1.92
CA ILE A 342 -0.72 -2.26 2.82
C ILE A 342 -1.52 -1.07 3.35
N GLY A 343 -2.41 -0.51 2.53
CA GLY A 343 -3.27 0.61 2.88
C GLY A 343 -4.15 0.32 4.09
N ILE A 344 -4.71 -0.89 4.18
CA ILE A 344 -5.47 -1.34 5.36
C ILE A 344 -4.64 -1.19 6.65
N LEU A 345 -3.38 -1.62 6.64
CA LEU A 345 -2.53 -1.55 7.83
C LEU A 345 -2.18 -0.11 8.20
N LEU A 346 -1.91 0.71 7.20
CA LEU A 346 -1.58 2.12 7.37
C LEU A 346 -2.78 2.92 7.86
N THR A 347 -3.96 2.70 7.30
CA THR A 347 -5.19 3.31 7.81
C THR A 347 -5.47 2.89 9.26
N ALA A 348 -5.24 1.62 9.61
CA ALA A 348 -5.37 1.18 11.01
C ALA A 348 -4.40 1.93 11.94
N MET A 349 -3.17 2.15 11.49
CA MET A 349 -2.15 2.91 12.24
C MET A 349 -2.54 4.38 12.41
N LEU A 350 -3.00 5.03 11.33
CA LEU A 350 -3.27 6.47 11.29
C LEU A 350 -4.64 6.84 11.90
N ASN A 351 -5.65 6.01 11.70
CA ASN A 351 -7.04 6.30 12.07
C ASN A 351 -7.61 5.31 13.12
N GLY A 352 -6.78 4.40 13.62
CA GLY A 352 -7.15 3.38 14.59
C GLY A 352 -7.89 2.17 13.98
N PRO A 353 -8.00 1.05 14.71
CA PRO A 353 -8.53 -0.21 14.17
C PRO A 353 -10.02 -0.17 13.82
N ALA A 354 -10.79 0.76 14.38
CA ALA A 354 -12.21 0.93 14.05
C ALA A 354 -12.43 1.37 12.59
N SER A 355 -11.52 2.19 12.06
CA SER A 355 -11.56 2.72 10.69
C SER A 355 -11.52 1.62 9.61
N VAL A 356 -11.00 0.45 9.97
CA VAL A 356 -10.74 -0.68 9.08
C VAL A 356 -11.52 -1.94 9.47
N ARG A 357 -12.59 -1.82 10.25
CA ARG A 357 -13.44 -2.95 10.66
C ARG A 357 -13.74 -3.88 9.47
N ASP A 358 -14.38 -3.35 8.43
CA ASP A 358 -14.77 -4.13 7.26
C ASP A 358 -13.60 -4.31 6.28
N LEU A 359 -12.73 -3.29 6.16
CA LEU A 359 -11.57 -3.31 5.26
C LEU A 359 -10.56 -4.40 5.61
N SER A 360 -10.36 -4.70 6.89
CA SER A 360 -9.50 -5.79 7.34
C SER A 360 -9.92 -7.15 6.76
N HIS A 361 -11.21 -7.31 6.44
CA HIS A 361 -11.79 -8.49 5.80
C HIS A 361 -11.78 -8.44 4.26
N ALA A 362 -11.45 -7.29 3.66
CA ALA A 362 -11.27 -7.12 2.22
C ALA A 362 -9.92 -7.69 1.72
N SER A 363 -9.61 -8.92 2.15
CA SER A 363 -8.41 -9.66 1.78
C SER A 363 -8.66 -11.16 1.87
N SER A 364 -8.26 -11.88 0.83
CA SER A 364 -8.27 -13.36 0.77
C SER A 364 -7.15 -14.02 1.57
N LEU A 365 -6.21 -13.22 2.12
CA LEU A 365 -5.00 -13.71 2.80
C LEU A 365 -4.16 -14.68 1.94
N CYS A 366 -4.13 -14.48 0.62
CA CYS A 366 -3.47 -15.41 -0.32
C CYS A 366 -1.93 -15.38 -0.32
N GLY A 367 -1.28 -14.45 0.38
CA GLY A 367 0.19 -14.36 0.44
C GLY A 367 0.87 -13.59 -0.69
N ALA A 368 0.20 -13.37 -1.84
CA ALA A 368 0.83 -12.76 -3.02
C ALA A 368 1.48 -11.39 -2.75
N CYS A 369 0.92 -10.58 -1.85
CA CYS A 369 1.49 -9.30 -1.46
C CYS A 369 2.82 -9.41 -0.69
N ALA A 370 3.00 -10.46 0.11
CA ALA A 370 4.26 -10.74 0.80
C ALA A 370 5.32 -11.21 -0.21
N ASP A 371 4.95 -12.11 -1.12
CA ASP A 371 5.82 -12.62 -2.18
C ASP A 371 6.30 -11.52 -3.12
N ALA A 372 5.46 -10.52 -3.41
CA ALA A 372 5.81 -9.40 -4.28
C ALA A 372 6.64 -8.31 -3.58
N CYS A 373 6.66 -8.25 -2.25
CA CYS A 373 7.20 -7.11 -1.50
C CYS A 373 8.74 -7.02 -1.61
N PRO A 374 9.32 -5.86 -2.02
CA PRO A 374 10.77 -5.70 -2.10
C PRO A 374 11.49 -5.80 -0.76
N VAL A 375 10.79 -5.63 0.37
CA VAL A 375 11.36 -5.69 1.72
C VAL A 375 10.67 -6.75 2.58
N ARG A 376 10.09 -7.76 1.92
CA ARG A 376 9.45 -8.95 2.51
C ARG A 376 8.50 -8.65 3.68
N ILE A 377 7.64 -7.65 3.55
CA ILE A 377 6.62 -7.34 4.57
C ILE A 377 5.56 -8.44 4.60
N ASP A 378 5.32 -9.02 5.77
CA ASP A 378 4.27 -10.02 5.96
C ASP A 378 2.91 -9.36 6.25
N ILE A 379 2.31 -8.82 5.19
CA ILE A 379 0.98 -8.19 5.25
C ILE A 379 -0.12 -9.18 5.70
N PRO A 380 -0.20 -10.43 5.20
CA PRO A 380 -1.20 -11.38 5.64
C PRO A 380 -1.19 -11.64 7.15
N ARG A 381 -0.01 -11.82 7.76
CA ARG A 381 0.11 -11.99 9.21
C ARG A 381 -0.40 -10.78 9.97
N MET A 382 0.01 -9.56 9.56
CA MET A 382 -0.46 -8.33 10.20
C MET A 382 -1.96 -8.11 10.04
N LEU A 383 -2.56 -8.50 8.90
CA LEU A 383 -4.02 -8.45 8.71
C LEU A 383 -4.76 -9.41 9.66
N ILE A 384 -4.19 -10.59 9.94
CA ILE A 384 -4.77 -11.52 10.93
C ILE A 384 -4.73 -10.90 12.32
N GLU A 385 -3.60 -10.30 12.72
CA GLU A 385 -3.48 -9.66 14.03
C GLU A 385 -4.40 -8.45 14.16
N LEU A 386 -4.53 -7.65 13.10
CA LEU A 386 -5.50 -6.56 13.04
C LEU A 386 -6.95 -7.05 13.18
N ARG A 387 -7.34 -8.15 12.51
CA ARG A 387 -8.67 -8.76 12.69
C ARG A 387 -8.89 -9.22 14.13
N ARG A 388 -7.86 -9.80 14.76
CA ARG A 388 -7.91 -10.21 16.16
C ARG A 388 -8.08 -9.02 17.09
N GLU A 389 -7.38 -7.92 16.83
CA GLU A 389 -7.50 -6.68 17.59
C GLU A 389 -8.90 -6.06 17.46
N VAL A 390 -9.46 -6.03 16.24
CA VAL A 390 -10.83 -5.56 15.98
C VAL A 390 -11.86 -6.38 16.79
N ASP A 391 -11.70 -7.70 16.85
CA ASP A 391 -12.55 -8.59 17.65
C ASP A 391 -12.35 -8.37 19.16
N ALA A 392 -11.09 -8.30 19.63
CA ALA A 392 -10.75 -8.13 21.03
C ALA A 392 -11.28 -6.81 21.62
N ARG A 393 -11.23 -5.72 20.84
CA ARG A 393 -11.80 -4.42 21.21
C ARG A 393 -13.34 -4.39 21.12
N GLY A 394 -13.97 -5.45 20.62
CA GLY A 394 -15.42 -5.55 20.52
C GLY A 394 -16.04 -4.56 19.53
N ILE A 395 -15.28 -4.15 18.51
CA ILE A 395 -15.70 -3.17 17.48
C ILE A 395 -16.86 -3.71 16.64
N ALA A 396 -16.93 -5.03 16.44
CA ALA A 396 -18.04 -5.67 15.74
C ALA A 396 -19.37 -5.59 16.55
N PRO A 397 -20.53 -5.50 15.87
CA PRO A 397 -21.84 -5.49 16.51
C PRO A 397 -22.03 -6.66 17.48
N ARG A 398 -22.75 -6.42 18.59
CA ARG A 398 -22.99 -7.44 19.63
C ARG A 398 -23.67 -8.69 19.08
N SER A 399 -24.62 -8.53 18.16
CA SER A 399 -25.33 -9.65 17.51
C SER A 399 -24.37 -10.56 16.75
N GLU A 400 -23.48 -9.97 15.93
CA GLU A 400 -22.46 -10.70 15.19
C GLU A 400 -21.51 -11.46 16.13
N ARG A 401 -21.00 -10.78 17.17
CA ARG A 401 -20.12 -11.40 18.17
C ARG A 401 -20.77 -12.58 18.88
N VAL A 402 -22.05 -12.46 19.24
CA VAL A 402 -22.79 -13.57 19.88
C VAL A 402 -22.95 -14.75 18.91
N VAL A 403 -23.31 -14.49 17.64
CA VAL A 403 -23.43 -15.53 16.61
C VAL A 403 -22.12 -16.28 16.43
N PHE A 404 -21.00 -15.57 16.26
CA PHE A 404 -19.69 -16.20 16.08
C PHE A 404 -19.18 -16.91 17.35
N LYS A 405 -19.47 -16.38 18.55
CA LYS A 405 -19.14 -17.06 19.81
C LYS A 405 -19.91 -18.37 19.97
N MET A 406 -21.20 -18.39 19.60
CA MET A 406 -22.00 -19.62 19.61
C MET A 406 -21.51 -20.61 18.55
N LEU A 407 -21.23 -20.13 17.34
CA LEU A 407 -20.65 -20.94 16.28
C LEU A 407 -19.32 -21.56 16.73
N GLY A 408 -18.44 -20.78 17.36
CA GLY A 408 -17.18 -21.26 17.92
C GLY A 408 -17.36 -22.35 18.97
N ARG A 409 -18.34 -22.23 19.87
CA ARG A 409 -18.68 -23.29 20.85
C ARG A 409 -19.16 -24.57 20.16
N VAL A 410 -20.00 -24.44 19.13
CA VAL A 410 -20.50 -25.59 18.35
C VAL A 410 -19.35 -26.27 17.60
N LEU A 411 -18.46 -25.51 16.97
CA LEU A 411 -17.33 -26.05 16.19
C LEU A 411 -16.25 -26.69 17.07
N ARG A 412 -16.03 -26.20 18.30
CA ARG A 412 -15.06 -26.77 19.25
C ARG A 412 -15.53 -28.06 19.93
N SER A 413 -16.83 -28.33 19.95
CA SER A 413 -17.39 -29.52 20.59
C SER A 413 -17.87 -30.55 19.57
N PRO A 414 -17.25 -31.75 19.49
CA PRO A 414 -17.68 -32.80 18.57
C PRO A 414 -19.15 -33.23 18.76
N THR A 415 -19.68 -33.19 19.98
CA THR A 415 -21.07 -33.56 20.28
C THR A 415 -22.04 -32.51 19.77
N LEU A 416 -21.80 -31.23 20.09
CA LEU A 416 -22.61 -30.11 19.60
C LEU A 416 -22.56 -30.00 18.08
N TYR A 417 -21.37 -30.16 17.48
CA TYR A 417 -21.22 -30.17 16.03
C TYR A 417 -22.07 -31.27 15.37
N ARG A 418 -22.03 -32.51 15.90
CA ARG A 418 -22.83 -33.63 15.37
C ARG A 418 -24.33 -33.38 15.53
N LEU A 419 -24.75 -32.82 16.67
CA LEU A 419 -26.16 -32.48 16.91
C LEU A 419 -26.62 -31.39 15.95
N ALA A 420 -25.89 -30.27 15.87
CA ALA A 420 -26.15 -29.18 14.94
C ALA A 420 -26.15 -29.67 13.48
N ALA A 421 -25.28 -30.62 13.13
CA ALA A 421 -25.27 -31.23 11.81
C ALA A 421 -26.50 -32.10 11.52
N ARG A 422 -27.06 -32.80 12.52
CA ARG A 422 -28.31 -33.57 12.38
C ARG A 422 -29.51 -32.64 12.23
N ILE A 423 -29.61 -31.62 13.07
CA ILE A 423 -30.66 -30.60 13.02
C ILE A 423 -30.59 -29.84 11.69
N GLY A 424 -29.41 -29.39 11.29
CA GLY A 424 -29.21 -28.72 10.01
C GLY A 424 -29.60 -29.58 8.80
N ARG A 425 -29.48 -30.91 8.90
CA ARG A 425 -29.91 -31.84 7.84
C ARG A 425 -31.42 -31.89 7.66
N THR A 426 -32.17 -31.87 8.76
CA THR A 426 -33.64 -31.86 8.70
C THR A 426 -34.14 -30.46 8.33
N ALA A 427 -33.57 -29.42 8.94
CA ALA A 427 -33.94 -28.03 8.71
C ALA A 427 -33.66 -27.52 7.29
N GLN A 428 -32.64 -28.03 6.59
CA GLN A 428 -32.36 -27.63 5.21
C GLN A 428 -33.35 -28.19 4.18
N ARG A 429 -34.09 -29.27 4.48
CA ARG A 429 -34.95 -29.99 3.51
C ARG A 429 -35.88 -29.08 2.70
N PRO A 430 -36.64 -28.13 3.28
CA PRO A 430 -37.51 -27.24 2.51
C PRO A 430 -36.76 -26.29 1.56
N PHE A 431 -35.46 -26.06 1.78
CA PHE A 431 -34.64 -25.13 1.00
C PHE A 431 -33.73 -25.80 -0.03
N VAL A 432 -33.64 -27.14 -0.04
CA VAL A 432 -32.80 -27.87 -1.00
C VAL A 432 -33.53 -28.06 -2.32
N ARG A 433 -32.94 -27.55 -3.41
CA ARG A 433 -33.35 -27.82 -4.80
C ARG A 433 -32.16 -28.35 -5.59
N ALA A 434 -32.34 -29.46 -6.30
CA ALA A 434 -31.27 -30.12 -7.07
C ALA A 434 -29.98 -30.38 -6.26
N GLY A 435 -30.12 -30.74 -4.97
CA GLY A 435 -28.97 -31.02 -4.10
C GLY A 435 -28.17 -29.81 -3.64
N ARG A 436 -28.69 -28.59 -3.83
CA ARG A 436 -28.11 -27.32 -3.37
C ARG A 436 -29.16 -26.46 -2.69
N ILE A 437 -28.73 -25.57 -1.81
CA ILE A 437 -29.55 -24.54 -1.21
C ILE A 437 -29.17 -23.23 -1.90
N ARG A 438 -30.09 -22.70 -2.72
CA ARG A 438 -29.87 -21.50 -3.55
C ARG A 438 -30.39 -20.21 -2.90
N ALA A 439 -31.24 -20.33 -1.89
CA ALA A 439 -31.80 -19.20 -1.17
C ALA A 439 -32.08 -19.60 0.28
N LEU A 440 -31.64 -18.77 1.22
CA LEU A 440 -32.03 -18.85 2.62
C LEU A 440 -32.65 -17.51 3.05
N PRO A 441 -33.60 -17.53 4.00
CA PRO A 441 -34.19 -16.29 4.51
C PRO A 441 -33.20 -15.50 5.40
N SER A 442 -33.47 -14.21 5.56
CA SER A 442 -32.81 -13.32 6.53
C SER A 442 -31.27 -13.24 6.37
N PHE A 443 -30.51 -13.24 7.47
CA PHE A 443 -29.04 -13.13 7.52
C PHE A 443 -28.31 -14.11 6.58
N PHE A 444 -28.87 -15.29 6.36
CA PHE A 444 -28.27 -16.29 5.47
C PHE A 444 -28.53 -16.03 3.98
N GLY A 445 -29.51 -15.18 3.66
CA GLY A 445 -29.86 -14.81 2.29
C GLY A 445 -28.72 -14.12 1.55
N GLU A 446 -27.97 -13.26 2.25
CA GLU A 446 -26.81 -12.55 1.72
C GLU A 446 -25.70 -13.48 1.23
N TRP A 447 -25.46 -14.57 1.95
CA TRP A 447 -24.51 -15.60 1.52
C TRP A 447 -25.00 -16.29 0.24
N THR A 448 -26.29 -16.64 0.19
CA THR A 448 -26.88 -17.35 -0.95
C THR A 448 -27.04 -16.51 -2.22
N LYS A 449 -26.90 -15.18 -2.15
CA LYS A 449 -26.87 -14.31 -3.35
C LYS A 449 -25.67 -14.58 -4.25
N THR A 450 -24.54 -14.97 -3.68
CA THR A 450 -23.29 -15.19 -4.44
C THR A 450 -22.78 -16.61 -4.37
N ARG A 451 -23.26 -17.42 -3.41
CA ARG A 451 -22.78 -18.79 -3.16
C ARG A 451 -23.91 -19.77 -2.89
N ASP A 452 -23.97 -20.82 -3.70
CA ASP A 452 -24.78 -21.99 -3.37
C ASP A 452 -24.21 -22.72 -2.15
N LEU A 453 -25.08 -23.13 -1.22
CA LEU A 453 -24.69 -24.06 -0.17
C LEU A 453 -24.94 -25.49 -0.64
N PRO A 454 -23.93 -26.39 -0.61
CA PRO A 454 -24.16 -27.79 -0.93
C PRO A 454 -25.12 -28.39 0.09
N SER A 455 -26.12 -29.15 -0.37
CA SER A 455 -26.97 -29.88 0.56
C SER A 455 -26.10 -30.83 1.38
N ARG A 456 -26.31 -30.86 2.69
CA ARG A 456 -25.67 -31.86 3.54
C ARG A 456 -26.26 -33.22 3.20
N ARG A 457 -25.58 -33.95 2.31
CA ARG A 457 -25.79 -35.39 2.10
C ARG A 457 -25.52 -36.13 3.41
N PRO A 458 -26.03 -37.37 3.59
CA PRO A 458 -25.69 -38.16 4.77
C PRO A 458 -24.19 -38.12 4.98
N SER A 459 -23.78 -37.67 6.17
CA SER A 459 -22.38 -37.76 6.61
C SER A 459 -21.87 -39.14 6.24
N PHE A 460 -20.65 -39.21 5.71
CA PHE A 460 -19.74 -40.36 5.79
C PHE A 460 -20.34 -41.49 6.63
N SER A 461 -21.05 -42.42 5.99
CA SER A 461 -21.81 -43.42 6.72
C SER A 461 -20.84 -44.26 7.55
N ARG A 462 -21.30 -44.99 8.57
CA ARG A 462 -20.44 -46.00 9.23
C ARG A 462 -19.75 -46.88 8.18
N ALA A 463 -20.41 -47.15 7.05
CA ALA A 463 -19.84 -47.85 5.90
C ALA A 463 -18.75 -47.06 5.16
N SER A 464 -18.89 -45.74 4.95
CA SER A 464 -17.83 -44.90 4.36
C SER A 464 -16.64 -44.70 5.31
N ALA A 465 -16.90 -44.56 6.62
CA ALA A 465 -15.88 -44.51 7.66
C ALA A 465 -15.13 -45.84 7.80
N ALA A 466 -15.83 -46.96 7.69
CA ALA A 466 -15.22 -48.28 7.63
C ALA A 466 -14.45 -48.50 6.32
N ARG A 467 -14.89 -47.92 5.20
CA ARG A 467 -14.16 -47.95 3.91
C ARG A 467 -12.87 -47.14 3.98
N TRP A 468 -12.90 -45.95 4.57
CA TRP A 468 -11.74 -45.09 4.73
C TRP A 468 -10.75 -45.63 5.77
N ARG A 469 -11.24 -46.16 6.90
CA ARG A 469 -10.39 -46.89 7.86
C ARG A 469 -9.75 -48.13 7.25
N ARG A 470 -10.49 -48.88 6.42
CA ARG A 470 -9.92 -50.00 5.66
C ARG A 470 -8.86 -49.54 4.67
N ARG A 471 -9.05 -48.42 3.97
CA ARG A 471 -8.05 -47.83 3.07
C ARG A 471 -6.79 -47.39 3.82
N LEU A 472 -6.95 -46.73 4.98
CA LEU A 472 -5.83 -46.33 5.84
C LEU A 472 -5.09 -47.53 6.46
N ALA A 473 -5.81 -48.59 6.81
CA ALA A 473 -5.22 -49.84 7.30
C ALA A 473 -4.51 -50.63 6.19
N SER A 474 -5.03 -50.61 4.95
CA SER A 474 -4.37 -51.23 3.78
C SER A 474 -3.19 -50.42 3.25
N SER A 475 -3.06 -49.15 3.65
CA SER A 475 -1.95 -48.26 3.30
C SER A 475 -0.91 -48.13 4.41
N SER A 476 -0.77 -49.13 5.28
CA SER A 476 0.43 -49.22 6.13
C SER A 476 1.65 -49.15 5.22
N PRO A 477 2.61 -48.23 5.46
CA PRO A 477 3.87 -48.29 4.74
C PRO A 477 4.47 -49.65 5.06
N ARG A 478 4.78 -50.45 4.04
CA ARG A 478 5.76 -51.53 4.22
C ARG A 478 7.00 -50.82 4.75
N ARG A 479 7.37 -51.10 6.01
CA ARG A 479 8.69 -50.72 6.51
C ARG A 479 9.70 -51.20 5.47
N PRO A 480 10.58 -50.35 4.92
CA PRO A 480 11.64 -50.84 4.07
C PRO A 480 12.43 -51.84 4.91
N SER A 481 12.50 -53.08 4.43
CA SER A 481 13.36 -54.10 5.01
C SER A 481 14.80 -53.61 4.85
N VAL A 482 15.40 -53.14 5.94
CA VAL A 482 16.84 -52.92 6.01
C VAL A 482 17.50 -54.29 5.87
N PRO A 483 18.30 -54.56 4.83
CA PRO A 483 19.04 -55.81 4.75
C PRO A 483 20.14 -55.77 5.81
N ARG A 484 20.12 -56.71 6.76
CA ARG A 484 21.27 -56.99 7.62
C ARG A 484 22.32 -57.72 6.79
N SER A 485 23.44 -57.02 6.58
CA SER A 485 24.76 -57.41 6.09
C SER A 485 25.12 -58.91 6.04
N ARG A 486 25.81 -59.30 4.95
CA ARG A 486 27.01 -60.14 4.99
C ARG A 486 28.06 -59.52 4.07
N GLY A 487 29.31 -59.53 4.55
CA GLY A 487 30.34 -58.61 4.11
C GLY A 487 31.08 -59.02 2.86
N SER A 488 31.80 -58.04 2.31
CA SER A 488 33.14 -58.20 1.81
C SER A 488 33.78 -56.81 1.72
N ALA A 489 35.10 -56.82 1.89
CA ALA A 489 36.02 -55.69 1.98
C ALA A 489 35.75 -54.59 0.94
N TRP A 490 36.08 -53.33 1.26
CA TRP A 490 37.09 -52.54 0.55
C TRP A 490 37.39 -51.27 1.38
N SER A 491 38.69 -51.02 1.48
CA SER A 491 39.41 -50.04 2.27
C SER A 491 39.54 -48.70 1.55
N CYS A 492 39.86 -47.62 2.30
CA CYS A 492 40.44 -46.33 1.85
C CYS A 492 39.49 -45.36 1.13
N CYS A 493 39.45 -44.04 1.36
CA CYS A 493 40.33 -43.08 2.04
C CYS A 493 39.48 -41.92 2.60
N VAL A 494 39.94 -41.37 3.74
CA VAL A 494 39.70 -40.00 4.20
C VAL A 494 41.03 -39.27 4.01
N GLU A 495 40.99 -38.04 3.48
CA GLU A 495 41.84 -36.87 3.81
C GLU A 495 41.95 -35.92 2.60
N SER A 496 41.18 -34.82 2.60
CA SER A 496 41.67 -33.42 2.67
C SER A 496 40.48 -32.47 2.83
#